data_AF-A0A670Y9M6-F1
#
_entry.id   AF-A0A670Y9M6-F1
#
_cell.length_a   1.000
_cell.length_b   1.000
_cell.length_c   1.000
_cell.angle_alpha   90.00
_cell.angle_beta   90.00
_cell.angle_gamma   90.00
#
_symmetry.space_group_name_H-M   'P 1'
#
loop_
_entity.id
_entity.type
_entity.pdbx_description
1 polymer ?
#
loop_
_entity_poly.entity_id
_entity_poly.type
_entity_poly.pdbx_seq_one_letter_code
_entity_poly.pdbx_strand_id
1 'polypeptide(L)'
;WRTSCLIPCIVQESIAIVFPAVLYFHTSFRFLVVSFFDVWNRSSCQPLEKLVSVVSEYPHEVEHVFKPSCVSVRRCCGCCRDEALQCVPVEMANITMEVGEKTVVPFILEHRYSFYFNYMCVCLYKIAYQLRSGTATLSLRAAVLKEEDI
;
A
#
# COMPACT_ATOMS: atom_id res chain seq x y z
N TRP A 1 8.02 -20.71 0.27
CA TRP A 1 6.86 -21.53 0.70
C TRP A 1 5.68 -20.58 0.93
N ARG A 2 4.67 -20.37 0.09
CA ARG A 2 4.04 -21.15 -1.00
C ARG A 2 3.72 -20.20 -2.15
N THR A 3 4.40 -20.37 -3.28
CA THR A 3 3.86 -20.04 -4.60
C THR A 3 3.04 -21.24 -5.02
N SER A 4 1.75 -21.23 -4.68
CA SER A 4 0.84 -22.31 -5.06
C SER A 4 -0.53 -21.71 -5.29
N CYS A 5 -0.72 -21.20 -6.51
CA CYS A 5 -2.02 -21.30 -7.16
C CYS A 5 -1.83 -21.13 -8.68
N LEU A 6 -2.01 -22.26 -9.36
CA LEU A 6 -2.58 -22.37 -10.70
C LEU A 6 -1.67 -22.01 -11.89
N ILE A 7 -0.74 -22.91 -12.20
CA ILE A 7 -0.51 -23.31 -13.59
C ILE A 7 -0.44 -24.84 -13.60
N PRO A 8 -1.51 -25.56 -14.02
CA PRO A 8 -1.38 -26.97 -14.28
C PRO A 8 -0.71 -27.17 -15.65
N CYS A 9 0.46 -27.80 -15.63
CA CYS A 9 1.02 -28.53 -16.76
C CYS A 9 0.02 -29.60 -17.20
N ILE A 10 -0.70 -29.38 -18.31
CA ILE A 10 -1.48 -30.43 -18.96
C ILE A 10 -1.21 -30.37 -20.48
N VAL A 11 -0.57 -31.45 -20.93
CA VAL A 11 -0.49 -32.08 -22.26
C VAL A 11 0.19 -31.37 -23.43
N GLN A 12 1.45 -31.77 -23.61
CA GLN A 12 2.06 -32.02 -24.90
C GLN A 12 1.39 -33.25 -25.54
N GLU A 13 0.61 -33.04 -26.60
CA GLU A 13 0.36 -33.91 -27.76
C GLU A 13 -0.95 -33.48 -28.45
N SER A 14 -0.84 -32.82 -29.61
CA SER A 14 -1.81 -32.79 -30.74
C SER A 14 -1.54 -31.60 -31.66
N ILE A 15 -0.41 -31.63 -32.37
CA ILE A 15 -0.13 -30.70 -33.48
C ILE A 15 -0.90 -31.20 -34.71
N ALA A 16 -2.20 -30.87 -34.80
CA ALA A 16 -2.97 -31.05 -36.05
C ALA A 16 -4.29 -30.25 -36.11
N ILE A 17 -4.84 -29.75 -34.99
CA ILE A 17 -6.16 -29.10 -34.98
C ILE A 17 -6.08 -27.57 -34.81
N VAL A 18 -4.87 -27.04 -34.55
CA VAL A 18 -4.66 -25.64 -34.17
C VAL A 18 -4.63 -24.68 -35.39
N PHE A 19 -4.46 -25.18 -36.61
CA PHE A 19 -4.22 -24.32 -37.78
C PHE A 19 -5.43 -23.56 -38.36
N PRO A 20 -6.70 -23.98 -38.25
CA PRO A 20 -7.83 -23.14 -38.66
C PRO A 20 -8.32 -22.19 -37.54
N ALA A 21 -8.09 -22.54 -36.27
CA ALA A 21 -8.56 -21.76 -35.11
C ALA A 21 -7.65 -20.59 -34.73
N VAL A 22 -6.34 -20.67 -35.01
CA VAL A 22 -5.38 -19.57 -34.72
C VAL A 22 -5.63 -18.33 -35.57
N LEU A 23 -6.10 -18.49 -36.81
CA LEU A 23 -6.48 -17.35 -37.66
C LEU A 23 -7.79 -16.68 -37.21
N TYR A 24 -8.71 -17.41 -36.58
CA TYR A 24 -9.92 -16.84 -35.98
C TYR A 24 -9.63 -16.17 -34.63
N PHE A 25 -8.78 -16.76 -33.79
CA PHE A 25 -8.45 -16.23 -32.46
C PHE A 25 -7.52 -15.00 -32.47
N HIS A 26 -6.89 -14.66 -33.59
CA HIS A 26 -6.09 -13.44 -33.72
C HIS A 26 -6.93 -12.17 -33.98
N THR A 27 -8.26 -12.26 -34.00
CA THR A 27 -9.13 -11.13 -34.42
C THR A 27 -9.80 -10.34 -33.28
N SER A 28 -9.49 -10.56 -32.00
CA SER A 28 -10.00 -9.65 -30.95
C SER A 28 -9.29 -9.70 -29.60
N PHE A 29 -8.00 -9.37 -29.56
CA PHE A 29 -7.43 -8.84 -28.30
C PHE A 29 -7.64 -7.32 -28.28
N ARG A 30 -8.81 -6.88 -27.80
CA ARG A 30 -9.03 -5.45 -27.54
C ARG A 30 -8.26 -5.05 -26.29
N PHE A 31 -7.13 -4.38 -26.46
CA PHE A 31 -6.44 -3.75 -25.33
C PHE A 31 -7.32 -2.64 -24.76
N LEU A 32 -7.67 -2.74 -23.48
CA LEU A 32 -8.31 -1.66 -22.75
C LEU A 32 -7.23 -0.62 -22.39
N VAL A 33 -7.21 0.49 -23.11
CA VAL A 33 -6.32 1.62 -22.79
C VAL A 33 -7.04 2.53 -21.79
N VAL A 34 -6.47 2.68 -20.59
CA VAL A 34 -6.92 3.65 -19.60
C VAL A 34 -6.37 5.02 -19.99
N SER A 35 -7.22 6.06 -19.96
CA SER A 35 -6.80 7.40 -20.36
C SER A 35 -5.75 7.97 -19.39
N PHE A 36 -4.90 8.89 -19.86
CA PHE A 36 -3.93 9.57 -19.00
C PHE A 36 -4.58 10.22 -17.78
N PHE A 37 -5.72 10.88 -17.98
CA PHE A 37 -6.42 11.57 -16.90
C PHE A 37 -6.98 10.58 -15.85
N ASP A 38 -7.46 9.42 -16.29
CA ASP A 38 -7.92 8.37 -15.38
C ASP A 38 -6.77 7.78 -14.57
N VAL A 39 -5.61 7.55 -15.20
CA VAL A 39 -4.40 7.09 -14.50
C VAL A 39 -3.99 8.12 -13.45
N TRP A 40 -3.89 9.39 -13.86
CA TRP A 40 -3.51 10.50 -12.99
C TRP A 40 -4.45 10.66 -11.79
N ASN A 41 -5.76 10.63 -12.02
CA ASN A 41 -6.74 10.82 -10.97
C ASN A 41 -6.70 9.65 -9.97
N ARG A 42 -6.58 8.41 -10.46
CA ARG A 42 -6.46 7.22 -9.60
C ARG A 42 -5.14 7.16 -8.84
N SER A 43 -4.05 7.66 -9.41
CA SER A 43 -2.74 7.71 -8.75
C SER A 43 -2.54 8.94 -7.88
N SER A 44 -3.49 9.89 -7.84
CA SER A 44 -3.36 11.11 -7.05
C SER A 44 -3.31 10.84 -5.54
N CYS A 45 -2.59 11.70 -4.81
CA CYS A 45 -2.41 11.59 -3.37
C CYS A 45 -3.75 11.58 -2.62
N GLN A 46 -4.12 10.43 -2.08
CA GLN A 46 -5.36 10.25 -1.34
C GLN A 46 -5.24 9.11 -0.32
N PRO A 47 -6.12 9.05 0.69
CA PRO A 47 -6.17 7.92 1.60
C PRO A 47 -6.74 6.68 0.88
N LEU A 48 -5.97 5.59 0.87
CA LEU A 48 -6.35 4.32 0.24
C LEU A 48 -6.20 3.19 1.25
N GLU A 49 -7.05 2.16 1.11
CA GLU A 49 -6.91 0.94 1.88
C GLU A 49 -5.61 0.23 1.52
N LYS A 50 -4.83 -0.08 2.55
CA LYS A 50 -3.56 -0.79 2.43
C LYS A 50 -3.54 -1.90 3.46
N LEU A 51 -3.11 -3.08 3.02
CA LEU A 51 -2.82 -4.20 3.91
C LEU A 51 -1.48 -3.94 4.62
N VAL A 52 -1.52 -3.84 5.94
CA VAL A 52 -0.33 -3.74 6.78
C VAL A 52 -0.15 -5.03 7.57
N SER A 53 1.09 -5.50 7.69
CA SER A 53 1.37 -6.69 8.49
C SER A 53 1.36 -6.33 9.97
N VAL A 54 0.66 -7.15 10.76
CA VAL A 54 0.55 -6.94 12.22
C VAL A 54 1.94 -7.06 12.87
N VAL A 55 2.75 -8.05 12.44
CA VAL A 55 4.12 -8.26 12.95
C VAL A 55 5.04 -7.07 12.68
N SER A 56 4.88 -6.39 11.54
CA SER A 56 5.72 -5.21 11.23
C SER A 56 5.38 -3.98 12.08
N GLU A 57 4.12 -3.85 12.49
CA GLU A 57 3.66 -2.76 13.37
C GLU A 57 3.97 -3.08 14.84
N TYR A 58 3.95 -4.36 15.22
CA TYR A 58 4.22 -4.86 16.58
C TYR A 58 5.36 -5.89 16.60
N PRO A 59 6.61 -5.48 16.32
CA PRO A 59 7.74 -6.41 16.23
C PRO A 59 8.17 -7.01 17.57
N HIS A 60 7.70 -6.47 18.70
CA HIS A 60 8.04 -6.97 20.04
C HIS A 60 7.27 -8.24 20.44
N GLU A 61 6.26 -8.62 19.67
CA GLU A 61 5.40 -9.79 19.89
C GLU A 61 5.86 -11.00 19.05
N VAL A 62 7.18 -11.25 19.03
CA VAL A 62 7.86 -12.22 18.13
C VAL A 62 7.49 -13.69 18.35
N GLU A 63 6.83 -14.05 19.45
CA GLU A 63 6.40 -15.43 19.73
C GLU A 63 4.98 -15.75 19.23
N HIS A 64 4.30 -14.80 18.60
CA HIS A 64 2.87 -14.88 18.31
C HIS A 64 2.57 -15.05 16.81
N VAL A 65 1.65 -15.97 16.49
CA VAL A 65 1.12 -16.13 15.14
C VAL A 65 -0.23 -15.43 15.03
N PHE A 66 -0.26 -14.27 14.37
CA PHE A 66 -1.47 -13.48 14.19
C PHE A 66 -2.44 -14.02 13.12
N LYS A 67 -3.73 -13.87 13.39
CA LYS A 67 -4.87 -14.25 12.55
C LYS A 67 -5.91 -13.11 12.55
N PRO A 68 -6.08 -12.38 11.43
CA PRO A 68 -5.26 -12.43 10.21
C PRO A 68 -3.83 -11.92 10.46
N SER A 69 -2.88 -12.28 9.59
CA SER A 69 -1.49 -11.80 9.67
C SER A 69 -1.29 -10.36 9.15
N CYS A 70 -2.30 -9.83 8.46
CA CYS A 70 -2.37 -8.46 7.99
C CYS A 70 -3.79 -7.91 8.17
N VAL A 71 -3.90 -6.60 8.35
CA VAL A 71 -5.16 -5.87 8.51
C VAL A 71 -5.28 -4.79 7.44
N SER A 72 -6.51 -4.49 7.01
CA SER A 72 -6.77 -3.40 6.07
C SER A 72 -6.93 -2.08 6.83
N VAL A 73 -6.08 -1.11 6.52
CA VAL A 73 -6.11 0.23 7.14
C VAL A 73 -5.95 1.29 6.06
N ARG A 74 -6.57 2.46 6.22
CA ARG A 74 -6.33 3.55 5.28
C ARG A 74 -5.02 4.25 5.57
N ARG A 75 -4.17 4.35 4.56
CA ARG A 75 -2.90 5.09 4.59
C ARG A 75 -2.84 6.03 3.41
N CYS A 76 -2.05 7.09 3.52
CA CYS A 76 -1.81 7.98 2.39
C CYS A 76 -1.01 7.24 1.33
N CYS A 77 -1.53 7.21 0.11
CA CYS A 77 -0.91 6.57 -1.04
C CYS A 77 -1.13 7.44 -2.29
N GLY A 78 -0.38 7.13 -3.35
CA GLY A 78 -0.39 7.90 -4.59
C GLY A 78 0.85 8.77 -4.75
N CYS A 79 0.87 9.54 -5.83
CA CYS A 79 1.94 10.43 -6.22
C CYS A 79 1.49 11.88 -6.24
N CYS A 80 2.46 12.77 -6.10
CA CYS A 80 2.30 14.21 -6.29
C CYS A 80 2.81 14.59 -7.68
N ARG A 81 2.47 15.80 -8.12
CA ARG A 81 2.84 16.27 -9.47
C ARG A 81 4.34 16.50 -9.66
N ASP A 82 5.05 16.78 -8.58
CA ASP A 82 6.46 17.12 -8.58
C ASP A 82 7.16 16.34 -7.45
N GLU A 83 8.37 15.90 -7.75
CA GLU A 83 9.21 15.06 -6.88
C GLU A 83 9.68 15.79 -5.61
N ALA A 84 9.65 17.12 -5.60
CA ALA A 84 9.89 17.94 -4.41
C ALA A 84 8.77 17.82 -3.37
N LEU A 85 7.57 17.37 -3.80
CA LEU A 85 6.43 17.12 -2.92
C LEU A 85 6.39 15.65 -2.48
N GLN A 86 5.76 15.42 -1.33
CA GLN A 86 5.48 14.12 -0.77
C GLN A 86 4.03 14.06 -0.32
N CYS A 87 3.37 12.92 -0.57
CA CYS A 87 2.02 12.67 -0.10
C CYS A 87 2.05 12.32 1.39
N VAL A 88 1.45 13.18 2.22
CA VAL A 88 1.57 13.08 3.68
C VAL A 88 0.21 13.24 4.37
N PRO A 89 0.01 12.61 5.53
CA PRO A 89 -1.23 12.75 6.30
C PRO A 89 -1.34 14.14 6.94
N VAL A 90 -2.52 14.75 6.84
CA VAL A 90 -2.86 15.98 7.57
C VAL A 90 -3.75 15.71 8.78
N GLU A 91 -4.61 14.71 8.69
CA GLU A 91 -5.47 14.23 9.77
C GLU A 91 -5.38 12.70 9.89
N MET A 92 -5.21 12.22 11.12
CA MET A 92 -5.01 10.81 11.44
C MET A 92 -5.67 10.45 12.78
N ALA A 93 -6.03 9.18 12.94
CA ALA A 93 -6.41 8.62 14.24
C ALA A 93 -5.91 7.17 14.35
N ASN A 94 -6.14 6.59 15.52
CA ASN A 94 -5.93 5.16 15.74
C ASN A 94 -7.28 4.45 15.69
N ILE A 95 -7.32 3.33 14.97
CA ILE A 95 -8.47 2.44 14.95
C ILE A 95 -8.12 1.14 15.64
N THR A 96 -8.97 0.71 16.55
CA THR A 96 -8.79 -0.56 17.26
C THR A 96 -9.43 -1.68 16.47
N MET A 97 -8.69 -2.75 16.24
CA MET A 97 -9.15 -3.95 15.56
C MET A 97 -8.90 -5.17 16.44
N GLU A 98 -9.76 -6.18 16.32
CA GLU A 98 -9.60 -7.46 16.98
C GLU A 98 -8.79 -8.39 16.07
N VAL A 99 -7.67 -8.88 16.59
CA VAL A 99 -6.77 -9.81 15.91
C VAL A 99 -6.61 -11.03 16.81
N GLY A 100 -6.84 -12.20 16.22
CA GLY A 100 -6.59 -13.47 16.87
C GLY A 100 -5.10 -13.71 16.98
N GLU A 101 -4.66 -14.11 18.15
CA GLU A 101 -3.28 -14.40 18.47
C GLU A 101 -3.18 -15.88 18.83
N LYS A 102 -2.35 -16.61 18.08
CA LYS A 102 -2.03 -18.00 18.40
C LYS A 102 -0.64 -18.06 19.03
N THR A 103 -0.61 -18.41 20.31
CA THR A 103 0.60 -18.71 21.06
C THR A 103 0.96 -20.21 20.95
N VAL A 104 1.90 -20.68 21.76
CA VAL A 104 2.21 -22.11 21.92
C VAL A 104 0.97 -22.93 22.37
N VAL A 105 -0.03 -22.28 22.98
CA VAL A 105 -1.26 -22.98 23.41
C VAL A 105 -2.20 -23.26 22.24
N PRO A 106 -3.01 -24.33 22.29
CA PRO A 106 -3.85 -24.75 21.17
C PRO A 106 -5.07 -23.85 20.88
N PHE A 107 -5.26 -22.76 21.64
CA PHE A 107 -6.39 -21.84 21.50
C PHE A 107 -5.96 -20.50 20.92
N ILE A 108 -6.83 -19.89 20.12
CA ILE A 108 -6.65 -18.52 19.62
C ILE A 108 -7.26 -17.57 20.64
N LEU A 109 -6.47 -16.60 21.11
CA LEU A 109 -6.93 -15.52 21.96
C LEU A 109 -7.23 -14.29 21.10
N GLU A 110 -8.38 -13.66 21.30
CA GLU A 110 -8.73 -12.43 20.59
C GLU A 110 -8.22 -11.23 21.39
N HIS A 111 -7.34 -10.43 20.78
CA HIS A 111 -6.76 -9.24 21.38
C HIS A 111 -7.01 -8.00 20.53
N ARG A 112 -7.02 -6.84 21.19
CA ARG A 112 -7.27 -5.54 20.56
C ARG A 112 -5.96 -4.83 20.25
N TYR A 113 -5.74 -4.58 18.97
CA TYR A 113 -4.58 -3.85 18.45
C TYR A 113 -5.03 -2.53 17.84
N SER A 114 -4.22 -1.49 18.00
CA SER A 114 -4.56 -0.12 17.56
C SER A 114 -3.69 0.33 16.40
N PHE A 115 -4.26 0.40 15.20
CA PHE A 115 -3.51 0.73 13.99
C PHE A 115 -3.69 2.19 13.58
N TYR A 116 -2.61 2.79 13.06
CA TYR A 116 -2.66 4.13 12.49
C TYR A 116 -3.53 4.20 11.23
N PHE A 117 -4.41 5.20 11.17
CA PHE A 117 -5.37 5.43 10.09
C PHE A 117 -5.33 6.90 9.63
N ASN A 118 -5.35 7.13 8.31
CA ASN A 118 -5.30 8.46 7.72
C ASN A 118 -6.67 8.87 7.12
N TYR A 119 -7.23 9.99 7.60
CA TYR A 119 -8.49 10.56 7.09
C TYR A 119 -8.28 11.45 5.87
N MET A 120 -7.20 12.22 5.89
CA MET A 120 -6.92 13.25 4.89
C MET A 120 -5.43 13.22 4.53
N CYS A 121 -5.15 13.33 3.23
CA CYS A 121 -3.81 13.34 2.68
C CYS A 121 -3.66 14.52 1.73
N VAL A 122 -2.51 15.19 1.77
CA VAL A 122 -2.19 16.29 0.84
C VAL A 122 -0.75 16.18 0.38
N CYS A 123 -0.43 16.82 -0.74
CA CYS A 123 0.93 16.97 -1.22
C CYS A 123 1.58 18.16 -0.53
N LEU A 124 2.59 17.91 0.31
CA LEU A 124 3.41 18.97 0.92
C LEU A 124 4.84 18.89 0.40
N TYR A 125 5.52 20.03 0.35
CA TYR A 125 6.97 20.03 0.13
C TYR A 125 7.66 19.21 1.20
N LYS A 126 8.62 18.38 0.77
CA LYS A 126 9.41 17.54 1.69
C LYS A 126 10.01 18.36 2.83
N ILE A 127 10.55 19.54 2.54
CA ILE A 127 11.11 20.45 3.56
C ILE A 127 10.06 20.91 4.58
N ALA A 128 8.86 21.28 4.14
CA ALA A 128 7.79 21.74 5.01
C ALA A 128 7.24 20.61 5.89
N TYR A 129 7.13 19.40 5.32
CA TYR A 129 6.72 18.22 6.09
C TYR A 129 7.72 17.89 7.20
N GLN A 130 9.02 17.88 6.91
CA GLN A 130 10.07 17.58 7.90
C GLN A 130 10.07 18.57 9.08
N LEU A 131 9.71 19.83 8.83
CA LEU A 131 9.53 20.83 9.88
C LEU A 131 8.33 20.50 10.76
N ARG A 132 7.18 20.16 10.16
CA ARG A 132 5.95 19.79 10.87
C ARG A 132 6.11 18.50 11.67
N SER A 133 6.81 17.50 11.16
CA SER A 133 7.07 16.23 11.85
C SER A 133 8.18 16.32 12.90
N GLY A 134 8.84 17.48 13.04
CA GLY A 134 9.92 17.69 14.00
C GLY A 134 11.23 16.96 13.67
N THR A 135 11.29 16.26 12.54
CA THR A 135 12.46 15.49 12.06
C THR A 135 13.47 16.34 11.30
N ALA A 136 13.18 17.62 11.06
CA ALA A 136 14.11 18.57 10.46
C ALA A 136 15.32 18.86 11.37
N THR A 137 16.52 18.84 10.78
CA THR A 137 17.77 19.24 11.44
C THR A 137 17.77 20.74 11.76
N LEU A 138 18.58 21.15 12.75
CA LEU A 138 18.72 22.56 13.15
C LEU A 138 19.10 23.49 11.97
N SER A 139 19.91 22.99 11.02
CA SER A 139 20.31 23.73 9.82
C SER A 139 19.15 23.94 8.83
N LEU A 140 18.26 22.95 8.67
CA LEU A 140 17.07 23.05 7.81
C LEU A 140 16.01 23.96 8.43
N ARG A 141 15.82 23.91 9.75
CA ARG A 141 14.93 24.84 10.48
C ARG A 141 15.35 26.30 10.30
N ALA A 142 16.65 26.58 10.38
CA ALA A 142 17.19 27.92 10.17
C ALA A 142 17.09 28.40 8.71
N ALA A 143 17.12 27.50 7.72
CA ALA A 143 16.99 27.86 6.31
C ALA A 143 15.56 28.29 5.95
N VAL A 144 14.53 27.62 6.49
CA VAL A 144 13.12 27.97 6.21
C VAL A 144 12.66 29.19 7.01
N LEU A 145 13.09 29.35 8.26
CA LEU A 145 12.81 30.58 9.01
C LEU A 145 13.43 31.83 8.37
N LYS A 146 14.51 31.68 7.58
CA LYS A 146 15.09 32.80 6.82
C LYS A 146 14.24 33.22 5.62
N GLU A 147 13.26 32.43 5.22
CA GLU A 147 12.41 32.69 4.05
C GLU A 147 11.04 33.26 4.44
N GLU A 148 10.70 33.31 5.75
CA GLU A 148 9.55 34.06 6.29
C GLU A 148 9.90 35.53 6.65
N ASP A 149 11.18 35.92 6.65
CA ASP A 149 11.68 37.27 7.00
C ASP A 149 11.99 38.17 5.76
N ILE A 150 11.37 37.91 4.60
CA ILE A 150 11.43 38.79 3.40
C ILE A 150 10.01 39.20 2.96
#